data_AF-A0A314Y606-F1
#
_entry.id   AF-A0A314Y606-F1
#
_cell.length_a   1.000
_cell.length_b   1.000
_cell.length_c   1.000
_cell.angle_alpha   90.00
_cell.angle_beta   90.00
_cell.angle_gamma   90.00
#
_symmetry.space_group_name_H-M   'P 1'
#
loop_
_entity.id
_entity.type
_entity.pdbx_description
1 polymer ?
#
loop_
_entity_poly.entity_id
_entity_poly.type
_entity_poly.pdbx_seq_one_letter_code
_entity_poly.pdbx_strand_id
1 'polypeptide(L)'
;MKKLEEILSYPGNANLSAGIGLQGHFGSGQPNLAYMRSVLDMLGATGLPIWLTEVDVGKGPNQAQYLEEVLREGYSHPAVKGIIMFVGPLAAGFNVTTLADENFKNTPSGDVVDKLIDEWNSGTQEITTDDQGFIELSLFHGDYEITAENHITNSSATVSLSVTQAEPQAIVQVHIDT
;
A
#
# COMPACT_ATOMS: atom_id res chain seq x y z
N MET A 1 25.81 0.47 -3.44
CA MET A 1 25.96 0.10 -2.02
C MET A 1 27.11 0.79 -1.32
N LYS A 2 28.34 0.76 -1.84
CA LYS A 2 29.53 1.36 -1.18
C LYS A 2 29.32 2.74 -0.54
N LYS A 3 28.61 3.67 -1.20
CA LYS A 3 28.37 5.01 -0.65
C LYS A 3 27.41 5.02 0.55
N LEU A 4 26.39 4.15 0.53
CA LEU A 4 25.47 3.98 1.64
C LEU A 4 26.20 3.40 2.85
N GLU A 5 27.02 2.37 2.65
CA GLU A 5 27.88 1.79 3.70
C GLU A 5 28.82 2.85 4.30
N GLU A 6 29.45 3.67 3.45
CA GLU A 6 30.31 4.77 3.88
C GLU A 6 29.55 5.76 4.77
N ILE A 7 28.34 6.18 4.38
CA ILE A 7 27.49 7.08 5.16
C ILE A 7 27.12 6.46 6.50
N LEU A 8 26.69 5.19 6.51
CA LEU A 8 26.27 4.50 7.74
C LEU A 8 27.44 4.17 8.68
N SER A 9 28.65 4.01 8.14
CA SER A 9 29.87 3.72 8.91
C SER A 9 30.38 4.92 9.72
N TYR A 10 29.88 6.13 9.44
CA TYR A 10 30.30 7.32 10.17
C TYR A 10 29.88 7.22 11.64
N PRO A 11 30.78 7.39 12.63
CA PRO A 11 30.46 7.19 14.05
C PRO A 11 29.28 8.03 14.56
N GLY A 12 29.08 9.23 14.01
CA GLY A 12 27.94 10.09 14.34
C GLY A 12 26.58 9.53 13.90
N ASN A 13 26.56 8.52 13.03
CA ASN A 13 25.36 7.91 12.48
C ASN A 13 25.01 6.56 13.13
N ALA A 14 25.78 6.10 14.12
CA ALA A 14 25.65 4.76 14.71
C ALA A 14 24.25 4.45 15.28
N ASN A 15 23.49 5.46 15.70
CA ASN A 15 22.13 5.33 16.25
C ASN A 15 21.04 5.91 15.33
N LEU A 16 21.37 6.25 14.08
CA LEU A 16 20.39 6.78 13.14
C LEU A 16 19.70 5.63 12.39
N SER A 17 18.38 5.73 12.28
CA SER A 17 17.63 4.94 11.32
C SER A 17 17.87 5.46 9.90
N ALA A 18 17.98 4.54 8.93
CA ALA A 18 18.16 4.87 7.53
C ALA A 18 17.05 4.26 6.68
N GLY A 19 16.77 4.90 5.55
CA GLY A 19 15.83 4.45 4.54
C GLY A 19 16.29 4.93 3.16
N ILE A 20 15.73 4.33 2.12
CA ILE A 20 16.07 4.65 0.73
C ILE A 20 14.85 5.35 0.11
N GLY A 21 15.02 6.62 -0.26
CA GLY A 21 14.02 7.37 -1.03
C GLY A 21 14.31 7.26 -2.53
N LEU A 22 13.31 6.86 -3.31
CA LEU A 22 13.34 6.87 -4.76
C LEU A 22 12.29 7.85 -5.26
N GLN A 23 12.68 8.88 -6.00
CA GLN A 23 11.74 9.88 -6.53
C GLN A 23 10.60 9.20 -7.30
N GLY A 24 10.93 8.33 -8.24
CA GLY A 24 9.90 7.59 -8.99
C GLY A 24 9.20 8.45 -10.04
N HIS A 25 9.88 9.41 -10.64
CA HIS A 25 9.41 10.10 -11.84
C HIS A 25 9.53 9.17 -13.06
N PHE A 26 8.41 8.76 -13.63
CA PHE A 26 8.37 7.96 -14.85
C PHE A 26 8.07 8.85 -16.06
N GLY A 27 8.67 8.52 -17.21
CA GLY A 27 8.39 9.20 -18.47
C GLY A 27 7.01 8.86 -19.03
N SER A 28 6.69 9.37 -20.22
CA SER A 28 5.43 9.07 -20.93
C SER A 28 5.43 7.74 -21.70
N GLY A 29 6.60 7.11 -21.82
CA GLY A 29 6.74 5.77 -22.41
C GLY A 29 6.33 4.67 -21.42
N GLN A 30 6.10 3.47 -21.94
CA GLN A 30 5.77 2.32 -21.11
C GLN A 30 6.84 2.08 -20.03
N PRO A 31 6.45 1.98 -18.74
CA PRO A 31 7.41 1.73 -17.68
C PRO A 31 8.05 0.36 -17.86
N ASN A 32 9.37 0.28 -17.67
CA ASN A 32 10.06 -1.00 -17.65
C ASN A 32 9.93 -1.61 -16.25
N LEU A 33 8.85 -2.36 -16.00
CA LEU A 33 8.58 -2.95 -14.69
C LEU A 33 9.65 -3.98 -14.28
N ALA A 34 10.23 -4.71 -15.23
CA ALA A 34 11.33 -5.63 -14.93
C ALA A 34 12.58 -4.87 -14.41
N TYR A 35 12.87 -3.71 -14.99
CA TYR A 35 13.93 -2.84 -14.49
C TYR A 35 13.57 -2.27 -13.11
N MET A 36 12.35 -1.79 -12.91
CA MET A 36 11.86 -1.32 -11.61
C MET A 36 12.02 -2.40 -10.54
N ARG A 37 11.53 -3.62 -10.79
CA ARG A 37 11.72 -4.80 -9.91
C ARG A 37 13.18 -5.00 -9.57
N SER A 38 14.05 -5.05 -10.58
CA SER A 38 15.49 -5.31 -10.36
C SER A 38 16.17 -4.25 -9.50
N VAL A 39 15.75 -2.98 -9.62
CA VAL A 39 16.24 -1.87 -8.79
C VAL A 39 15.72 -2.01 -7.37
N LEU A 40 14.44 -2.32 -7.18
CA LEU A 40 13.84 -2.54 -5.86
C LEU A 40 14.45 -3.76 -5.17
N ASP A 41 14.71 -4.86 -5.88
CA ASP A 41 15.38 -6.05 -5.34
C ASP A 41 16.80 -5.72 -4.89
N MET A 42 17.57 -5.03 -5.75
CA MET A 42 18.93 -4.61 -5.44
C MET A 42 18.98 -3.72 -4.19
N LEU A 43 18.08 -2.74 -4.10
CA LEU A 43 18.01 -1.82 -2.96
C LEU A 43 17.45 -2.50 -1.72
N GLY A 44 16.48 -3.38 -1.87
CA GLY A 44 15.87 -4.16 -0.80
C GLY A 44 16.85 -5.13 -0.15
N ALA A 45 17.85 -5.60 -0.90
CA ALA A 45 18.95 -6.42 -0.37
C ALA A 45 19.81 -5.71 0.69
N THR A 46 19.68 -4.38 0.86
CA THR A 46 20.30 -3.65 2.00
C THR A 46 19.61 -3.94 3.33
N GLY A 47 18.38 -4.46 3.32
CA GLY A 47 17.52 -4.54 4.50
C GLY A 47 16.91 -3.21 4.94
N LEU A 48 17.20 -2.09 4.25
CA LEU A 48 16.60 -0.79 4.55
C LEU A 48 15.19 -0.67 3.92
N PRO A 49 14.27 0.04 4.57
CA PRO A 49 12.96 0.34 3.99
C PRO A 49 13.12 1.26 2.77
N ILE A 50 12.38 0.97 1.71
CA ILE A 50 12.30 1.81 0.50
C ILE A 50 10.99 2.61 0.55
N TRP A 51 11.08 3.89 0.22
CA TRP A 51 9.93 4.74 -0.05
C TRP A 51 10.02 5.24 -1.49
N LEU A 52 8.94 5.09 -2.24
CA LEU A 52 8.77 5.88 -3.46
C LEU A 52 8.26 7.25 -3.01
N THR A 53 8.97 8.33 -3.29
CA THR A 53 8.74 9.62 -2.62
C THR A 53 8.01 10.65 -3.45
N GLU A 54 8.04 10.53 -4.78
CA GLU A 54 7.59 11.58 -5.71
C GLU A 54 6.94 10.96 -6.98
N VAL A 55 6.19 9.86 -6.83
CA VAL A 55 5.70 9.09 -7.99
C VAL A 55 4.79 9.93 -8.86
N ASP A 56 5.17 10.07 -10.13
CA ASP A 56 4.32 10.56 -11.21
C ASP A 56 4.70 9.85 -12.53
N VAL A 57 3.81 9.96 -13.52
CA VAL A 57 4.03 9.44 -14.87
C VAL A 57 3.88 10.58 -15.87
N GLY A 58 4.78 10.67 -16.84
CA GLY A 58 4.73 11.67 -17.90
C GLY A 58 3.43 11.61 -18.72
N LYS A 59 2.99 12.77 -19.23
CA LYS A 59 1.77 12.88 -20.03
C LYS A 59 1.83 11.99 -21.28
N GLY A 60 0.77 11.23 -21.50
CA GLY A 60 0.62 10.37 -22.67
C GLY A 60 -0.76 9.68 -22.68
N PRO A 61 -1.15 9.05 -23.80
CA PRO A 61 -2.45 8.39 -23.91
C PRO A 61 -2.65 7.26 -22.89
N ASN A 62 -1.54 6.65 -22.41
CA ASN A 62 -1.54 5.54 -21.47
C ASN A 62 -1.13 5.97 -20.04
N GLN A 63 -1.12 7.27 -19.72
CA GLN A 63 -0.62 7.76 -18.43
C GLN A 63 -1.31 7.07 -17.24
N ALA A 64 -2.63 6.93 -17.27
CA ALA A 64 -3.39 6.28 -16.20
C ALA A 64 -3.04 4.79 -16.06
N GLN A 65 -2.92 4.07 -17.18
CA GLN A 65 -2.51 2.66 -17.18
C GLN A 65 -1.09 2.50 -16.60
N TYR A 66 -0.14 3.31 -17.06
CA TYR A 66 1.24 3.24 -16.60
C TYR A 66 1.38 3.65 -15.13
N LEU A 67 0.55 4.58 -14.66
CA LEU A 67 0.47 4.93 -13.25
C LEU A 67 0.00 3.72 -12.43
N GLU A 68 -1.05 3.03 -12.87
CA GLU A 68 -1.51 1.80 -12.21
C GLU A 68 -0.41 0.73 -12.15
N GLU A 69 0.26 0.47 -13.27
CA GLU A 69 1.35 -0.50 -13.37
C GLU A 69 2.49 -0.18 -12.38
N VAL A 70 2.91 1.09 -12.31
CA VAL A 70 3.95 1.57 -11.40
C VAL A 70 3.53 1.44 -9.93
N LEU A 71 2.31 1.87 -9.59
CA LEU A 71 1.81 1.83 -8.21
C LEU A 71 1.68 0.39 -7.71
N ARG A 72 1.16 -0.51 -8.55
CA ARG A 72 1.06 -1.96 -8.23
C ARG A 72 2.43 -2.60 -8.09
N GLU A 73 3.37 -2.29 -8.97
CA GLU A 73 4.73 -2.81 -8.90
C GLU A 73 5.42 -2.38 -7.59
N GLY A 74 5.29 -1.10 -7.23
CA GLY A 74 5.78 -0.57 -5.95
C GLY A 74 5.12 -1.25 -4.75
N TYR A 75 3.78 -1.35 -4.75
CA TYR A 75 3.01 -1.95 -3.65
C TYR A 75 3.33 -3.43 -3.44
N SER A 76 3.58 -4.17 -4.52
CA SER A 76 3.87 -5.61 -4.47
C SER A 76 5.28 -5.96 -3.96
N HIS A 77 6.17 -4.97 -3.79
CA HIS A 77 7.55 -5.24 -3.40
C HIS A 77 7.73 -5.18 -1.87
N PRO A 78 8.18 -6.26 -1.20
CA PRO A 78 8.17 -6.36 0.26
C PRO A 78 9.10 -5.35 0.98
N ALA A 79 10.14 -4.84 0.30
CA ALA A 79 11.01 -3.80 0.84
C ALA A 79 10.42 -2.39 0.72
N VAL A 80 9.39 -2.18 -0.11
CA VAL A 80 8.70 -0.88 -0.22
C VAL A 80 7.74 -0.75 0.96
N LYS A 81 7.89 0.32 1.73
CA LYS A 81 7.11 0.59 2.95
C LYS A 81 6.20 1.81 2.82
N GLY A 82 6.30 2.55 1.72
CA GLY A 82 5.47 3.71 1.45
C GLY A 82 5.59 4.17 0.01
N ILE A 83 4.49 4.74 -0.49
CA ILE A 83 4.43 5.41 -1.78
C ILE A 83 3.82 6.79 -1.53
N ILE A 84 4.57 7.82 -1.89
CA ILE A 84 4.12 9.21 -1.95
C ILE A 84 4.12 9.59 -3.43
N MET A 85 3.00 10.15 -3.88
CA MET A 85 2.80 10.58 -5.26
C MET A 85 3.04 12.09 -5.37
N PHE A 86 3.72 12.53 -6.43
CA PHE A 86 3.90 13.95 -6.74
C PHE A 86 2.80 14.46 -7.67
N VAL A 87 1.57 14.45 -7.14
CA VAL A 87 0.34 14.63 -7.92
C VAL A 87 -0.63 15.57 -7.21
N GLY A 88 -1.60 16.09 -7.96
CA GLY A 88 -2.65 16.94 -7.41
C GLY A 88 -3.59 17.47 -8.50
N PRO A 89 -4.51 18.38 -8.16
CA PRO A 89 -5.43 18.95 -9.12
C PRO A 89 -4.72 19.92 -10.07
N LEU A 90 -5.18 19.99 -11.31
CA LEU A 90 -4.70 20.98 -12.28
C LEU A 90 -4.86 22.41 -11.75
N ALA A 91 -5.94 22.68 -11.01
CA ALA A 91 -6.21 23.97 -10.36
C ALA A 91 -5.10 24.41 -9.37
N ALA A 92 -4.34 23.47 -8.80
CA ALA A 92 -3.21 23.76 -7.90
C ALA A 92 -1.84 23.84 -8.63
N GLY A 93 -1.83 23.80 -9.97
CA GLY A 93 -0.62 23.95 -10.78
C GLY A 93 0.11 22.65 -11.11
N PHE A 94 -0.42 21.50 -10.72
CA PHE A 94 0.12 20.20 -11.14
C PHE A 94 -0.07 20.02 -12.65
N ASN A 95 0.99 19.60 -13.35
CA ASN A 95 0.98 19.54 -14.81
C ASN A 95 1.62 18.27 -15.41
N VAL A 96 2.08 17.33 -14.58
CA VAL A 96 2.62 16.02 -15.01
C VAL A 96 1.51 14.99 -14.92
N THR A 97 1.28 14.41 -13.73
CA THR A 97 0.13 13.56 -13.41
C THR A 97 -0.85 14.35 -12.54
N THR A 98 -2.02 14.67 -13.11
CA THR A 98 -3.09 15.38 -12.38
C THR A 98 -4.17 14.39 -11.97
N LEU A 99 -4.58 14.38 -10.69
CA LEU A 99 -5.67 13.51 -10.23
C LEU A 99 -7.05 14.11 -10.49
N ALA A 100 -7.15 15.44 -10.47
CA ALA A 100 -8.38 16.15 -10.82
C ALA A 100 -8.10 17.31 -11.80
N ASP A 101 -9.10 17.67 -12.58
CA ASP A 101 -9.05 18.80 -13.52
C ASP A 101 -9.23 20.15 -12.82
N GLU A 102 -9.35 21.22 -13.60
CA GLU A 102 -9.55 22.60 -13.11
C GLU A 102 -10.87 22.80 -12.35
N ASN A 103 -11.86 21.93 -12.58
CA ASN A 103 -13.18 21.95 -11.94
C ASN A 103 -13.29 20.91 -10.82
N PHE A 104 -12.16 20.33 -10.36
CA PHE A 104 -12.11 19.25 -9.38
C PHE A 104 -12.86 17.99 -9.80
N LYS A 105 -13.01 17.75 -11.10
CA LYS A 105 -13.50 16.48 -11.61
C LYS A 105 -12.34 15.49 -11.74
N ASN A 106 -12.57 14.23 -11.37
CA ASN A 106 -11.56 13.19 -11.48
C ASN A 106 -11.03 13.04 -12.91
N THR A 107 -9.72 12.84 -13.04
CA THR A 107 -9.09 12.44 -14.29
C THR A 107 -9.01 10.91 -14.37
N PRO A 108 -8.66 10.32 -15.53
CA PRO A 108 -8.39 8.88 -15.60
C PRO A 108 -7.29 8.40 -14.63
N SER A 109 -6.30 9.25 -14.32
CA SER A 109 -5.26 8.95 -13.34
C SER A 109 -5.80 9.03 -11.90
N GLY A 110 -6.71 9.96 -11.63
CA GLY A 110 -7.46 10.01 -10.37
C GLY A 110 -8.32 8.76 -10.16
N ASP A 111 -9.06 8.34 -11.19
CA ASP A 111 -9.90 7.14 -11.14
C ASP A 111 -9.07 5.87 -10.83
N VAL A 112 -7.84 5.80 -11.35
CA VAL A 112 -6.89 4.71 -11.02
C VAL A 112 -6.50 4.74 -9.55
N VAL A 113 -6.17 5.91 -9.00
CA VAL A 113 -5.75 6.04 -7.60
C VAL A 113 -6.90 5.70 -6.66
N ASP A 114 -8.10 6.21 -6.91
CA ASP A 114 -9.30 5.89 -6.12
C ASP A 114 -9.58 4.39 -6.14
N LYS A 115 -9.55 3.77 -7.32
CA LYS A 115 -9.71 2.32 -7.48
C LYS A 115 -8.69 1.52 -6.67
N LEU A 116 -7.42 1.91 -6.68
CA LEU A 116 -6.37 1.20 -5.94
C LEU A 116 -6.50 1.38 -4.42
N ILE A 117 -6.91 2.55 -3.95
CA ILE A 117 -7.19 2.80 -2.52
C ILE A 117 -8.35 1.92 -2.06
N ASP A 118 -9.41 1.83 -2.86
CA ASP A 118 -10.56 0.97 -2.58
C ASP A 118 -10.17 -0.53 -2.61
N GLU A 119 -9.32 -0.95 -3.55
CA GLU A 119 -8.83 -2.33 -3.66
C GLU A 119 -7.89 -2.73 -2.52
N TRP A 120 -7.04 -1.81 -2.06
CA TRP A 120 -6.06 -2.07 -0.99
C TRP A 120 -6.62 -1.79 0.40
N ASN A 121 -7.87 -2.20 0.59
CA ASN A 121 -8.59 -2.07 1.83
C ASN A 121 -9.43 -3.33 2.04
N SER A 122 -9.45 -3.85 3.27
CA SER A 122 -10.28 -5.02 3.60
C SER A 122 -11.76 -4.69 3.73
N GLY A 123 -12.09 -3.41 3.96
CA GLY A 123 -13.45 -2.94 4.17
C GLY A 123 -14.16 -3.62 5.35
N THR A 124 -15.46 -3.43 5.41
CA THR A 124 -16.34 -4.24 6.28
C THR A 124 -16.72 -5.52 5.55
N GLN A 125 -16.54 -6.67 6.20
CA GLN A 125 -16.91 -7.96 5.67
C GLN A 125 -17.96 -8.61 6.58
N GLU A 126 -19.06 -9.06 5.99
CA GLU A 126 -20.11 -9.82 6.67
C GLU A 126 -20.12 -11.24 6.10
N ILE A 127 -19.76 -12.22 6.92
CA ILE A 127 -19.56 -13.59 6.47
C ILE A 127 -20.12 -14.56 7.51
N THR A 128 -20.81 -15.60 7.02
CA THR A 128 -21.34 -16.68 7.86
C THR A 128 -20.27 -17.75 8.07
N THR A 129 -20.10 -18.21 9.31
CA THR A 129 -19.21 -19.33 9.63
C THR A 129 -19.69 -20.62 8.99
N ASP A 130 -18.81 -21.62 8.90
CA ASP A 130 -19.21 -22.98 8.58
C ASP A 130 -20.06 -23.65 9.69
N ASP A 131 -20.43 -24.91 9.48
CA ASP A 131 -21.22 -25.71 10.43
C ASP A 131 -20.49 -26.03 11.74
N GLN A 132 -19.17 -25.80 11.77
CA GLN A 132 -18.31 -25.97 12.95
C GLN A 132 -17.96 -24.63 13.61
N GLY A 133 -18.44 -23.49 13.08
CA GLY A 133 -18.20 -22.16 13.61
C GLY A 133 -16.88 -21.52 13.15
N PHE A 134 -16.23 -22.04 12.10
CA PHE A 134 -14.98 -21.48 11.58
C PHE A 134 -15.17 -20.57 10.37
N ILE A 135 -14.22 -19.67 10.20
CA ILE A 135 -14.07 -18.78 9.05
C ILE A 135 -12.58 -18.49 8.82
N GLU A 136 -12.15 -18.43 7.56
CA GLU A 136 -10.80 -18.04 7.16
C GLU A 136 -10.86 -16.77 6.32
N LEU A 137 -10.06 -15.76 6.68
CA LEU A 137 -10.06 -14.43 6.06
C LEU A 137 -8.64 -14.00 5.69
N SER A 138 -8.54 -13.31 4.55
CA SER A 138 -7.34 -12.55 4.19
C SER A 138 -7.62 -11.06 4.42
N LEU A 139 -6.90 -10.46 5.36
CA LEU A 139 -7.02 -9.05 5.72
C LEU A 139 -5.74 -8.28 5.39
N PHE A 140 -5.87 -7.03 4.97
CA PHE A 140 -4.75 -6.11 4.88
C PHE A 140 -4.27 -5.72 6.29
N HIS A 141 -3.05 -5.20 6.40
CA HIS A 141 -2.59 -4.68 7.69
C HIS A 141 -3.51 -3.57 8.19
N GLY A 142 -3.88 -3.64 9.47
CA GLY A 142 -4.82 -2.71 10.06
C GLY A 142 -5.36 -3.20 11.40
N ASP A 143 -6.16 -2.35 12.02
CA ASP A 143 -6.89 -2.65 13.25
C ASP A 143 -8.35 -2.93 12.91
N TYR A 144 -8.85 -4.05 13.43
CA TYR A 144 -10.18 -4.59 13.12
C TYR A 144 -10.97 -4.83 14.41
N GLU A 145 -12.28 -4.69 14.30
CA GLU A 145 -13.24 -5.21 15.26
C GLU A 145 -13.99 -6.38 14.62
N ILE A 146 -13.98 -7.53 15.27
CA ILE A 146 -14.67 -8.74 14.83
C ILE A 146 -15.88 -8.91 15.74
N THR A 147 -17.07 -8.84 15.18
CA THR A 147 -18.33 -9.10 15.88
C THR A 147 -18.92 -10.42 15.39
N ALA A 148 -19.08 -11.37 16.31
CA ALA A 148 -19.79 -12.61 16.06
C ALA A 148 -21.23 -12.49 16.56
N GLU A 149 -22.20 -12.82 15.70
CA GLU A 149 -23.63 -12.73 16.02
C GLU A 149 -24.29 -14.10 15.90
N ASN A 150 -25.10 -14.47 16.91
CA ASN A 150 -25.98 -15.63 16.86
C ASN A 150 -27.43 -15.16 16.73
N HIS A 151 -27.98 -15.25 15.53
CA HIS A 151 -29.35 -14.80 15.25
C HIS A 151 -30.44 -15.69 15.87
N ILE A 152 -30.12 -16.90 16.35
CA ILE A 152 -31.09 -17.78 17.01
C ILE A 152 -31.32 -17.34 18.45
N THR A 153 -30.23 -17.06 19.18
CA THR A 153 -30.27 -16.60 20.58
C THR A 153 -30.34 -15.08 20.69
N ASN A 154 -30.16 -14.36 19.58
CA ASN A 154 -30.07 -12.90 19.53
C ASN A 154 -28.97 -12.35 20.45
N SER A 155 -27.82 -13.04 20.48
CA SER A 155 -26.64 -12.67 21.26
C SER A 155 -25.45 -12.39 20.35
N SER A 156 -24.52 -11.56 20.82
CA SER A 156 -23.31 -11.20 20.09
C SER A 156 -22.12 -11.00 21.01
N ALA A 157 -20.92 -11.10 20.45
CA ALA A 157 -19.67 -10.82 21.13
C ALA A 157 -18.70 -10.14 20.15
N THR A 158 -17.92 -9.18 20.65
CA THR A 158 -16.97 -8.40 19.83
C THR A 158 -15.57 -8.52 20.41
N VAL A 159 -14.57 -8.64 19.53
CA VAL A 159 -13.16 -8.65 19.90
C VAL A 159 -12.34 -7.78 18.94
N SER A 160 -11.24 -7.20 19.41
CA SER A 160 -10.33 -6.43 18.57
C SER A 160 -9.18 -7.30 18.06
N LEU A 161 -8.76 -7.08 16.82
CA LEU A 161 -7.64 -7.76 16.16
C LEU A 161 -6.75 -6.72 15.44
N SER A 162 -5.45 -6.73 15.71
CA SER A 162 -4.47 -5.97 14.93
C SER A 162 -3.72 -6.91 14.00
N VAL A 163 -3.84 -6.71 12.69
CA VAL A 163 -3.13 -7.48 11.66
C VAL A 163 -1.86 -6.72 11.28
N THR A 164 -0.70 -7.30 11.57
CA THR A 164 0.61 -6.66 11.33
C THR A 164 1.57 -7.60 10.62
N GLN A 165 2.65 -7.04 10.06
CA GLN A 165 3.69 -7.85 9.42
C GLN A 165 4.38 -8.84 10.39
N ALA A 166 4.41 -8.53 11.70
CA ALA A 166 5.02 -9.39 12.72
C ALA A 166 4.16 -10.62 13.06
N GLU A 167 2.84 -10.52 12.85
CA GLU A 167 1.86 -11.58 13.14
C GLU A 167 0.99 -11.82 11.89
N PRO A 168 1.54 -12.48 10.85
CA PRO A 168 0.86 -12.66 9.57
C PRO A 168 -0.30 -13.67 9.62
N GLN A 169 -0.43 -14.41 10.72
CA GLN A 169 -1.51 -15.35 10.98
C GLN A 169 -1.95 -15.23 12.43
N ALA A 170 -3.26 -15.11 12.65
CA ALA A 170 -3.86 -15.05 13.98
C ALA A 170 -5.08 -15.99 14.03
N ILE A 171 -5.22 -16.73 15.13
CA ILE A 171 -6.44 -17.46 15.45
C ILE A 171 -7.16 -16.68 16.53
N VAL A 172 -8.36 -16.23 16.23
CA VAL A 172 -9.21 -15.46 17.13
C VAL A 172 -10.39 -16.32 17.55
N GLN A 173 -10.56 -16.53 18.86
CA GLN A 173 -11.71 -17.25 19.41
C GLN A 173 -12.70 -16.26 20.01
N VAL A 174 -13.92 -16.25 19.48
CA VAL A 174 -15.02 -15.42 19.99
C VAL A 174 -16.03 -16.34 20.65
N HIS A 175 -16.28 -16.11 21.95
CA HIS A 175 -17.28 -16.85 22.70
C HIS A 175 -18.55 -16.01 22.80
N ILE A 176 -19.67 -16.60 22.37
CA ILE A 176 -21.00 -16.00 22.55
C ILE A 176 -21.66 -16.72 23.71
N ASP A 177 -21.83 -16.02 24.84
CA ASP A 177 -22.63 -16.55 25.94
C ASP A 177 -24.10 -16.61 25.50
N THR A 178 -24.70 -17.79 25.62
CA THR A 178 -26.11 -18.10 25.29
C THR A 178 -26.94 -18.34 26.53
#